data_AF-A0A0C3ESH2-F1
#
_entry.id   AF-A0A0C3ESH2-F1
#
_cell.length_a   1.000
_cell.length_b   1.000
_cell.length_c   1.000
_cell.angle_alpha   90.00
_cell.angle_beta   90.00
_cell.angle_gamma   90.00
#
_symmetry.space_group_name_H-M   'P 1'
#
loop_
_entity.id
_entity.type
_entity.pdbx_description
1 polymer ?
#
loop_
_entity_poly.entity_id
_entity_poly.type
_entity_poly.pdbx_seq_one_letter_code
_entity_poly.pdbx_strand_id
1 'polypeptide(L)'
;MLQPVTTVVTLRNLLNHTNGLGNLFASPARMWLFGIQNPEEALKEMLKYTKATYQGPLDHEPGSAWSYSTGLDTAGFLLEVITRQNFKDYLQAHICRPLNLKSTSFIPPPGLPDSIASCTVVGDSTSEWQKVDYPMSRNPEMHAGGSGLYSMAEEFSLILAEVLNDGGHLFEHAETASWAAI
;
A
#
# COMPACT_ATOMS: atom_id res chain seq x y z
N MET A 1 -25.08 -14.93 7.45
CA MET A 1 -25.74 -13.81 6.74
C MET A 1 -24.95 -12.54 7.01
N LEU A 2 -24.81 -11.68 6.00
CA LEU A 2 -24.22 -10.34 6.18
C LEU A 2 -25.14 -9.47 7.04
N GLN A 3 -24.55 -8.59 7.84
CA GLN A 3 -25.26 -7.61 8.67
C GLN A 3 -24.96 -6.20 8.15
N PRO A 4 -25.88 -5.23 8.32
CA PRO A 4 -25.60 -3.83 8.04
C PRO A 4 -24.44 -3.31 8.91
N VAL A 5 -23.56 -2.51 8.32
CA VAL A 5 -22.49 -1.82 9.05
C VAL A 5 -23.11 -0.71 9.91
N THR A 6 -22.72 -0.65 11.17
CA THR A 6 -23.27 0.28 12.17
C THR A 6 -22.30 1.39 12.55
N THR A 7 -21.01 1.25 12.26
CA THR A 7 -19.99 2.27 12.51
C THR A 7 -19.35 2.80 11.22
N VAL A 8 -18.91 4.07 11.26
CA VAL A 8 -18.27 4.72 10.11
C VAL A 8 -16.79 4.36 10.08
N VAL A 9 -16.28 3.96 8.91
CA VAL A 9 -14.84 3.79 8.69
C VAL A 9 -14.14 5.15 8.80
N THR A 10 -13.15 5.26 9.67
CA THR A 10 -12.31 6.46 9.81
C THR A 10 -10.95 6.29 9.14
N LEU A 11 -10.24 7.40 8.89
CA LEU A 11 -8.85 7.36 8.43
C LEU A 11 -7.95 6.54 9.39
N ARG A 12 -8.18 6.65 10.69
CA ARG A 12 -7.46 5.84 11.69
C ARG A 12 -7.67 4.35 11.45
N ASN A 13 -8.90 3.93 11.15
CA ASN A 13 -9.19 2.52 10.84
C ASN A 13 -8.49 2.03 9.57
N LEU A 14 -8.37 2.89 8.56
CA LEU A 14 -7.64 2.58 7.34
C LEU A 14 -6.14 2.35 7.62
N LEU A 15 -5.53 3.27 8.38
CA LEU A 15 -4.10 3.28 8.67
C LEU A 15 -3.65 2.17 9.63
N ASN A 16 -4.55 1.68 10.50
CA ASN A 16 -4.21 0.65 11.49
C ASN A 16 -4.87 -0.72 11.24
N HIS A 17 -5.41 -0.96 10.04
CA HIS A 17 -6.03 -2.24 9.65
C HIS A 17 -7.20 -2.69 10.55
N THR A 18 -7.99 -1.73 11.07
CA THR A 18 -9.24 -2.03 11.80
C THR A 18 -10.49 -1.64 11.01
N ASN A 19 -10.36 -1.40 9.70
CA ASN A 19 -11.44 -0.96 8.81
C ASN A 19 -12.40 -2.05 8.35
N GLY A 20 -12.02 -3.33 8.45
CA GLY A 20 -12.83 -4.45 8.00
C GLY A 20 -12.83 -4.70 6.49
N LEU A 21 -12.08 -3.93 5.67
CA LEU A 21 -12.03 -4.12 4.21
C LEU A 21 -11.39 -5.43 3.78
N GLY A 22 -10.70 -6.14 4.68
CA GLY A 22 -10.03 -7.41 4.41
C GLY A 22 -8.94 -7.33 3.35
N ASN A 23 -8.12 -8.38 3.29
CA ASN A 23 -7.14 -8.56 2.23
C ASN A 23 -7.79 -9.35 1.08
N LEU A 24 -7.84 -8.77 -0.13
CA LEU A 24 -8.40 -9.38 -1.34
C LEU A 24 -7.97 -10.84 -1.57
N PHE A 25 -6.72 -11.15 -1.23
CA PHE A 25 -6.09 -12.44 -1.47
C PHE A 25 -6.06 -13.35 -0.22
N ALA A 26 -6.75 -12.97 0.87
CA ALA A 26 -6.74 -13.74 2.12
C ALA A 26 -7.40 -15.11 2.00
N SER A 27 -8.37 -15.30 1.10
CA SER A 27 -9.03 -16.59 0.89
C SER A 27 -9.61 -16.75 -0.51
N PRO A 28 -9.77 -18.00 -0.99
CA PRO A 28 -10.47 -18.28 -2.25
C PRO A 28 -11.90 -17.74 -2.28
N ALA A 29 -12.60 -17.73 -1.14
CA ALA A 29 -13.96 -17.20 -1.05
C ALA A 29 -14.00 -15.69 -1.31
N ARG A 30 -13.02 -14.94 -0.80
CA ARG A 30 -12.92 -13.50 -1.02
C ARG A 30 -12.50 -13.18 -2.45
N MET A 31 -11.55 -13.93 -3.00
CA MET A 31 -11.21 -13.82 -4.42
C MET A 31 -12.42 -14.08 -5.31
N TRP A 32 -13.18 -15.16 -5.05
CA TRP A 32 -14.41 -15.47 -5.77
C TRP A 32 -15.44 -14.35 -5.67
N LEU A 33 -15.65 -13.79 -4.48
CA LEU A 33 -16.58 -12.67 -4.24
C LEU A 33 -16.26 -11.44 -5.09
N PHE A 34 -14.98 -11.15 -5.30
CA PHE A 34 -14.53 -10.03 -6.13
C PHE A 34 -14.22 -10.41 -7.58
N GLY A 35 -14.58 -11.62 -8.00
CA GLY A 35 -14.35 -12.11 -9.37
C GLY A 35 -12.88 -12.30 -9.74
N ILE A 36 -11.99 -12.41 -8.75
CA ILE A 36 -10.57 -12.68 -8.94
C ILE A 36 -10.40 -14.18 -9.22
N GLN A 37 -10.06 -14.51 -10.47
CA GLN A 37 -9.74 -15.88 -10.88
C GLN A 37 -8.24 -16.15 -10.87
N ASN A 38 -7.43 -15.12 -11.12
CA ASN A 38 -5.98 -15.19 -11.13
C ASN A 38 -5.41 -14.05 -10.26
N PRO A 39 -4.74 -14.36 -9.13
CA PRO A 39 -4.09 -13.36 -8.27
C PRO A 39 -3.07 -12.49 -9.01
N GLU A 40 -2.27 -13.06 -9.92
CA GLU A 40 -1.22 -12.33 -10.63
C GLU A 40 -1.81 -11.27 -11.56
N GLU A 41 -2.88 -11.62 -12.28
CA GLU A 41 -3.61 -10.64 -13.11
C GLU A 41 -4.32 -9.59 -12.24
N ALA A 42 -4.80 -9.97 -11.05
CA ALA A 42 -5.37 -9.02 -10.12
C ALA A 42 -4.35 -8.03 -9.56
N LEU A 43 -3.09 -8.45 -9.37
CA LEU A 43 -1.99 -7.56 -8.99
C LEU A 43 -1.61 -6.56 -10.09
N LYS A 44 -1.87 -6.86 -11.36
CA LYS A 44 -1.71 -5.87 -12.46
C LYS A 44 -2.79 -4.80 -12.42
N GLU A 45 -3.99 -5.18 -12.00
CA GLU A 45 -5.21 -4.38 -12.00
C GLU A 45 -5.60 -3.94 -10.57
N MET A 46 -4.63 -3.68 -9.69
CA MET A 46 -4.90 -3.41 -8.26
C MET A 46 -5.93 -2.29 -8.04
N LEU A 47 -5.94 -1.25 -8.87
CA LEU A 47 -6.96 -0.18 -8.82
C LEU A 47 -8.38 -0.73 -8.87
N LYS A 48 -8.64 -1.63 -9.82
CA LYS A 48 -9.96 -2.22 -10.06
C LYS A 48 -10.42 -2.99 -8.82
N TYR A 49 -9.56 -3.83 -8.28
CA TYR A 49 -9.92 -4.71 -7.17
C TYR A 49 -9.96 -3.98 -5.82
N THR A 50 -9.08 -3.01 -5.59
CA THR A 50 -9.19 -2.11 -4.43
C THR A 50 -10.48 -1.28 -4.50
N LYS A 51 -10.90 -0.81 -5.69
CA LYS A 51 -12.21 -0.16 -5.82
C LYS A 51 -13.38 -1.09 -5.53
N ALA A 52 -13.24 -2.37 -5.88
CA ALA A 52 -14.26 -3.38 -5.62
C ALA A 52 -14.43 -3.63 -4.11
N THR A 53 -13.37 -3.55 -3.29
CA THR A 53 -13.50 -3.76 -1.84
C THR A 53 -14.39 -2.72 -1.16
N TYR A 54 -14.48 -1.48 -1.67
CA TYR A 54 -15.42 -0.46 -1.18
C TYR A 54 -16.89 -0.84 -1.37
N GLN A 55 -17.17 -1.64 -2.38
CA GLN A 55 -18.53 -2.06 -2.73
C GLN A 55 -18.87 -3.44 -2.15
N GLY A 56 -17.88 -4.11 -1.55
CA GLY A 56 -18.02 -5.43 -0.95
C GLY A 56 -18.37 -5.38 0.55
N PRO A 57 -18.68 -6.54 1.14
CA PRO A 57 -18.87 -6.64 2.58
C PRO A 57 -17.56 -6.45 3.34
N LEU A 58 -17.69 -5.86 4.54
CA LEU A 58 -16.64 -5.86 5.53
C LEU A 58 -16.56 -7.23 6.23
N ASP A 59 -15.35 -7.63 6.61
CA ASP A 59 -15.09 -8.83 7.40
C ASP A 59 -15.57 -8.67 8.86
N HIS A 60 -15.59 -7.43 9.35
CA HIS A 60 -16.05 -7.05 10.68
C HIS A 60 -16.40 -5.56 10.73
N GLU A 61 -17.09 -5.12 11.79
CA GLU A 61 -17.39 -3.70 12.02
C GLU A 61 -16.08 -2.88 12.14
N PRO A 62 -16.02 -1.66 11.59
CA PRO A 62 -14.89 -0.77 11.77
C PRO A 62 -14.55 -0.54 13.25
N GLY A 63 -13.29 -0.75 13.61
CA GLY A 63 -12.76 -0.63 14.97
C GLY A 63 -12.98 -1.84 15.88
N SER A 64 -13.79 -2.83 15.48
CA SER A 64 -14.13 -3.98 16.34
C SER A 64 -13.08 -5.11 16.33
N ALA A 65 -12.27 -5.21 15.27
CA ALA A 65 -11.21 -6.19 15.15
C ALA A 65 -10.09 -5.67 14.25
N TRP A 66 -8.98 -6.40 14.22
CA TRP A 66 -7.86 -6.17 13.30
C TRP A 66 -7.88 -7.22 12.19
N SER A 67 -7.71 -6.78 10.94
CA SER A 67 -7.47 -7.65 9.79
C SER A 67 -6.64 -6.93 8.74
N TYR A 68 -5.53 -7.54 8.31
CA TYR A 68 -4.70 -6.97 7.23
C TYR A 68 -5.57 -6.75 5.99
N SER A 69 -5.46 -5.56 5.38
CA SER A 69 -6.43 -5.10 4.39
C SER A 69 -5.87 -4.10 3.39
N THR A 70 -6.65 -3.79 2.37
CA THR A 70 -6.41 -2.72 1.39
C THR A 70 -6.64 -1.30 1.95
N GLY A 71 -6.58 -1.15 3.28
CA GLY A 71 -6.82 0.12 3.99
C GLY A 71 -5.82 1.21 3.62
N LEU A 72 -4.54 0.87 3.44
CA LEU A 72 -3.52 1.84 3.03
C LEU A 72 -3.71 2.31 1.58
N ASP A 73 -4.14 1.41 0.69
CA ASP A 73 -4.51 1.76 -0.69
C ASP A 73 -5.69 2.74 -0.72
N THR A 74 -6.64 2.54 0.20
CA THR A 74 -7.77 3.44 0.41
C THR A 74 -7.35 4.80 0.93
N ALA A 75 -6.43 4.84 1.90
CA ALA A 75 -5.91 6.08 2.43
C ALA A 75 -5.17 6.88 1.34
N GLY A 76 -4.40 6.20 0.49
CA GLY A 76 -3.76 6.80 -0.69
C GLY A 76 -4.78 7.43 -1.64
N PHE A 77 -5.85 6.72 -1.99
CA PHE A 77 -6.91 7.27 -2.84
C PHE A 77 -7.63 8.46 -2.19
N LEU A 78 -7.91 8.38 -0.89
CA LEU A 78 -8.52 9.49 -0.15
C LEU A 78 -7.63 10.74 -0.18
N LEU A 79 -6.31 10.57 -0.05
CA LEU A 79 -5.35 11.65 -0.18
C LEU A 79 -5.44 12.31 -1.57
N GLU A 80 -5.53 11.52 -2.65
CA GLU A 80 -5.67 12.07 -4.01
C GLU A 80 -6.96 12.89 -4.17
N VAL A 81 -8.08 12.38 -3.65
CA VAL A 81 -9.37 13.07 -3.74
C VAL A 81 -9.35 14.39 -2.97
N ILE A 82 -8.78 14.40 -1.76
CA ILE A 82 -8.71 15.59 -0.90
C ILE A 82 -7.76 16.64 -1.49
N THR A 83 -6.57 16.21 -1.91
CA THR A 83 -5.50 17.12 -2.35
C THR A 83 -5.62 17.52 -3.82
N ARG A 84 -6.43 16.79 -4.60
CA ARG A 84 -6.50 16.90 -6.07
C ARG A 84 -5.15 16.67 -6.76
N GLN A 85 -4.24 15.95 -6.11
CA GLN A 85 -2.93 15.57 -6.62
C GLN A 85 -2.84 14.04 -6.71
N ASN A 86 -2.18 13.51 -7.73
CA ASN A 86 -1.92 12.07 -7.77
C ASN A 86 -0.97 11.69 -6.62
N PHE A 87 -1.13 10.50 -6.07
CA PHE A 87 -0.42 10.08 -4.86
C PHE A 87 1.09 10.01 -5.08
N LYS A 88 1.53 9.59 -6.29
CA LYS A 88 2.93 9.67 -6.70
C LYS A 88 3.48 11.09 -6.61
N ASP A 89 2.74 12.08 -7.11
CA ASP A 89 3.22 13.47 -7.15
C ASP A 89 3.23 14.08 -5.74
N TYR A 90 2.24 13.72 -4.92
CA TYR A 90 2.20 14.08 -3.50
C TYR A 90 3.41 13.51 -2.75
N LEU A 91 3.68 12.21 -2.89
CA LEU A 91 4.83 11.54 -2.28
C LEU A 91 6.15 12.18 -2.72
N GLN A 92 6.29 12.53 -4.00
CA GLN A 92 7.46 13.25 -4.50
C GLN A 92 7.61 14.63 -3.84
N ALA A 93 6.53 15.40 -3.75
CA ALA A 93 6.56 16.77 -3.23
C ALA A 93 6.78 16.83 -1.71
N HIS A 94 6.18 15.91 -0.96
CA HIS A 94 6.07 16.00 0.49
C HIS A 94 6.98 15.02 1.25
N ILE A 95 7.56 14.02 0.57
CA ILE A 95 8.46 13.05 1.21
C ILE A 95 9.80 13.00 0.47
N CYS A 96 9.81 12.71 -0.83
CA CYS A 96 11.06 12.49 -1.55
C CYS A 96 11.89 13.77 -1.68
N ARG A 97 11.30 14.90 -2.09
CA ARG A 97 12.04 16.16 -2.25
C ARG A 97 12.60 16.70 -0.92
N PRO A 98 11.84 16.76 0.19
CA PRO A 98 12.38 17.19 1.48
C PRO A 98 13.59 16.38 1.94
N LEU A 99 13.60 15.07 1.66
CA LEU A 99 14.68 14.16 2.05
C LEU A 99 15.72 13.91 0.94
N ASN A 100 15.59 14.58 -0.21
CA ASN A 100 16.44 14.39 -1.38
C ASN A 100 16.54 12.93 -1.85
N LEU A 101 15.42 12.20 -1.82
CA LEU A 101 15.30 10.83 -2.35
C LEU A 101 15.09 10.90 -3.87
N LYS A 102 16.00 10.31 -4.63
CA LYS A 102 16.03 10.38 -6.10
C LYS A 102 15.57 9.09 -6.77
N SER A 103 15.64 7.97 -6.05
CA SER A 103 15.32 6.64 -6.58
C SER A 103 13.98 6.13 -6.06
N THR A 104 13.44 6.71 -4.98
CA THR A 104 12.12 6.40 -4.43
C THR A 104 11.01 6.89 -5.37
N SER A 105 10.25 5.98 -5.98
CA SER A 105 9.13 6.31 -6.88
C SER A 105 8.24 5.10 -7.15
N PHE A 106 6.96 5.35 -7.47
CA PHE A 106 6.07 4.31 -8.01
C PHE A 106 6.38 3.96 -9.48
N ILE A 107 6.95 4.92 -10.21
CA ILE A 107 7.38 4.75 -11.59
C ILE A 107 8.89 4.92 -11.61
N PRO A 108 9.67 3.85 -11.81
CA PRO A 108 11.12 3.93 -11.85
C PRO A 108 11.60 4.96 -12.89
N PRO A 109 12.50 5.90 -12.53
CA PRO A 109 13.05 6.87 -13.47
C PRO A 109 13.96 6.17 -14.52
N PRO A 110 14.21 6.80 -15.68
CA PRO A 110 15.12 6.26 -16.69
C PRO A 110 16.50 5.89 -16.09
N GLY A 111 16.97 4.67 -16.36
CA GLY A 111 18.24 4.12 -15.83
C GLY A 111 18.10 3.28 -14.56
N LEU A 112 17.08 3.52 -13.71
CA LEU A 112 16.79 2.65 -12.57
C LEU A 112 16.31 1.24 -12.96
N PRO A 113 15.59 1.00 -14.08
CA PRO A 113 15.12 -0.33 -14.45
C PRO A 113 16.20 -1.42 -14.48
N ASP A 114 17.43 -1.06 -14.83
CA ASP A 114 18.56 -2.00 -14.91
C ASP A 114 19.15 -2.32 -13.53
N SER A 115 18.94 -1.46 -12.52
CA SER A 115 19.39 -1.68 -11.14
C SER A 115 18.30 -2.24 -10.22
N ILE A 116 17.06 -2.41 -10.70
CA ILE A 116 15.98 -3.03 -9.91
C ILE A 116 16.35 -4.49 -9.63
N ALA A 117 16.40 -4.83 -8.35
CA ALA A 117 16.63 -6.20 -7.91
C ALA A 117 15.59 -7.15 -8.52
N SER A 118 16.05 -8.31 -8.97
CA SER A 118 15.15 -9.34 -9.50
C SER A 118 14.37 -9.98 -8.36
N CYS A 119 13.08 -10.25 -8.58
CA CYS A 119 12.31 -11.08 -7.67
C CYS A 119 12.75 -12.54 -7.88
N THR A 120 13.04 -13.25 -6.78
CA THR A 120 13.44 -14.65 -6.82
C THR A 120 12.60 -15.47 -5.85
N VAL A 121 12.17 -16.65 -6.30
CA VAL A 121 11.47 -17.64 -5.48
C VAL A 121 12.30 -18.92 -5.41
N VAL A 122 12.15 -19.67 -4.32
CA VAL A 122 12.73 -21.01 -4.23
C VAL A 122 11.73 -21.99 -4.82
N GLY A 123 12.13 -22.74 -5.84
CA GLY A 123 11.26 -23.74 -6.46
C GLY A 123 10.92 -24.86 -5.49
N ASP A 124 9.63 -25.12 -5.29
CA ASP A 124 9.09 -26.11 -4.32
C ASP A 124 9.70 -27.51 -4.49
N SER A 125 10.11 -27.89 -5.71
CA SER A 125 10.63 -29.21 -6.04
C SER A 125 12.15 -29.29 -6.18
N THR A 126 12.83 -28.17 -6.46
CA THR A 126 14.26 -28.17 -6.78
C THR A 126 15.14 -27.54 -5.68
N SER A 127 14.55 -26.78 -4.75
CA SER A 127 15.30 -25.91 -3.82
C SER A 127 16.25 -24.92 -4.52
N GLU A 128 16.04 -24.68 -5.81
CA GLU A 128 16.83 -23.73 -6.60
C GLU A 128 16.14 -22.38 -6.65
N TRP A 129 16.95 -21.32 -6.66
CA TRP A 129 16.47 -19.95 -6.83
C TRP A 129 16.12 -19.70 -8.29
N GLN A 130 14.88 -19.30 -8.54
CA GLN A 130 14.39 -18.95 -9.86
C GLN A 130 14.00 -17.48 -9.88
N LYS A 131 14.45 -16.77 -10.91
CA LYS A 131 13.98 -15.41 -11.19
C LYS A 131 12.55 -15.48 -11.68
N VAL A 132 11.69 -14.65 -11.09
CA VAL A 132 10.30 -14.48 -11.51
C VAL A 132 10.03 -13.03 -11.85
N ASP A 133 9.09 -12.83 -12.77
CA ASP A 133 8.58 -11.50 -13.04
C ASP A 133 7.63 -11.12 -11.90
N TYR A 134 7.92 -10.00 -11.24
CA TYR A 134 7.01 -9.47 -10.23
C TYR A 134 5.75 -8.96 -10.94
N PRO A 135 4.55 -9.43 -10.56
CA PRO A 135 3.34 -9.23 -11.36
C PRO A 135 2.79 -7.80 -11.32
N MET A 136 3.30 -6.92 -10.44
CA MET A 136 2.85 -5.54 -10.39
C MET A 136 3.38 -4.71 -11.57
N SER A 137 2.49 -3.90 -12.14
CA SER A 137 2.86 -2.96 -13.21
C SER A 137 3.89 -1.94 -12.71
N ARG A 138 4.90 -1.67 -13.54
CA ARG A 138 5.88 -0.59 -13.31
C ARG A 138 5.33 0.80 -13.66
N ASN A 139 4.13 0.86 -14.22
CA ASN A 139 3.39 2.09 -14.51
C ASN A 139 1.90 1.85 -14.27
N PRO A 140 1.47 1.70 -13.01
CA PRO A 140 0.09 1.37 -12.69
C PRO A 140 -0.81 2.61 -12.85
N GLU A 141 -2.08 2.40 -13.19
CA GLU A 141 -3.08 3.49 -13.19
C GLU A 141 -3.35 4.03 -11.78
N MET A 142 -3.15 3.20 -10.76
CA MET A 142 -3.21 3.58 -9.34
C MET A 142 -1.87 3.39 -8.68
N HIS A 143 -1.43 4.41 -7.97
CA HIS A 143 -0.31 4.31 -7.05
C HIS A 143 -0.85 3.80 -5.70
N ALA A 144 -0.64 2.52 -5.43
CA ALA A 144 -1.19 1.83 -4.27
C ALA A 144 -0.48 2.27 -2.98
N GLY A 145 -1.24 2.68 -1.97
CA GLY A 145 -0.70 3.08 -0.66
C GLY A 145 -0.05 1.93 0.13
N GLY A 146 -0.48 0.69 -0.12
CA GLY A 146 0.04 -0.49 0.57
C GLY A 146 1.17 -1.22 -0.16
N SER A 147 1.44 -0.93 -1.44
CA SER A 147 2.47 -1.64 -2.22
C SER A 147 2.90 -0.89 -3.48
N GLY A 148 3.97 -1.34 -4.14
CA GLY A 148 4.36 -0.86 -5.48
C GLY A 148 5.30 0.33 -5.53
N LEU A 149 5.72 0.84 -4.37
CA LEU A 149 6.80 1.82 -4.30
C LEU A 149 8.16 1.13 -4.46
N TYR A 150 8.99 1.64 -5.36
CA TYR A 150 10.40 1.25 -5.46
C TYR A 150 11.25 2.25 -4.68
N SER A 151 12.33 1.77 -4.06
CA SER A 151 13.31 2.61 -3.38
C SER A 151 14.66 1.91 -3.31
N MET A 152 15.72 2.68 -3.14
CA MET A 152 17.01 2.17 -2.66
C MET A 152 16.93 1.93 -1.14
N ALA A 153 17.68 0.97 -0.63
CA ALA A 153 17.71 0.65 0.81
C ALA A 153 18.25 1.84 1.63
N GLU A 154 19.22 2.55 1.07
CA GLU A 154 19.81 3.76 1.64
C GLU A 154 18.79 4.89 1.76
N GLU A 155 18.00 5.13 0.70
CA GLU A 155 16.95 6.15 0.71
C GLU A 155 15.80 5.80 1.66
N PHE A 156 15.43 4.52 1.74
CA PHE A 156 14.42 4.07 2.72
C PHE A 156 14.90 4.27 4.16
N SER A 157 16.19 4.08 4.43
CA SER A 157 16.79 4.31 5.74
C SER A 157 16.70 5.79 6.17
N LEU A 158 16.73 6.73 5.23
CA LEU A 158 16.53 8.15 5.53
C LEU A 158 15.10 8.44 5.99
N ILE A 159 14.09 7.81 5.38
CA ILE A 159 12.69 7.93 5.85
C ILE A 159 12.56 7.42 7.29
N LEU A 160 13.17 6.27 7.61
CA LEU A 160 13.17 5.72 8.96
C LEU A 160 13.87 6.65 9.95
N ALA A 161 15.01 7.23 9.56
CA ALA A 161 15.75 8.16 10.40
C ALA A 161 14.93 9.41 10.75
N GLU A 162 14.14 9.93 9.81
CA GLU A 162 13.26 11.08 10.05
C GLU A 162 12.11 10.74 11.01
N VAL A 163 11.51 9.57 10.88
CA VAL A 163 10.50 9.09 11.85
C VAL A 163 11.11 8.94 13.24
N LEU A 164 12.33 8.40 13.35
CA LEU A 164 13.06 8.32 14.62
C LEU A 164 13.46 9.68 15.18
N ASN A 165 13.64 10.68 14.32
CA ASN A 165 13.91 12.07 14.68
C ASN A 165 12.62 12.87 14.91
N ASP A 166 11.58 12.21 15.42
CA ASP A 166 10.29 12.81 15.78
C ASP A 166 9.68 13.60 14.61
N GLY A 167 9.73 13.02 13.41
CA GLY A 167 9.14 13.57 12.20
C GLY A 167 10.02 14.54 11.42
N GLY A 168 11.02 15.17 12.04
CA GLY A 168 12.03 16.00 11.37
C GLY A 168 11.51 16.88 10.23
N HIS A 169 11.87 16.54 8.99
CA HIS A 169 11.46 17.26 7.78
C HIS A 169 10.07 16.84 7.23
N LEU A 170 9.47 15.77 7.75
CA LEU A 170 8.25 15.15 7.24
C LEU A 170 6.98 15.52 8.02
N PHE A 171 7.06 15.64 9.35
CA PHE A 171 5.93 15.93 10.23
C PHE A 171 6.31 16.95 11.30
N GLU A 172 5.33 17.65 11.86
CA GLU A 172 5.59 18.47 13.05
C GLU A 172 5.85 17.56 14.26
N HIS A 173 6.81 17.91 15.13
CA HIS A 173 7.23 17.09 16.29
C HIS A 173 6.06 16.60 17.19
N ALA A 174 4.99 17.39 17.33
CA ALA A 174 3.82 16.98 18.13
C ALA A 174 2.98 15.85 17.48
N GLU A 175 3.12 15.65 16.17
CA GLU A 175 2.36 14.68 15.40
C GLU A 175 2.89 13.26 15.56
N THR A 176 4.13 13.02 15.95
CA THR A 176 4.70 11.68 16.19
C THR A 176 4.43 11.19 17.62
N ALA A 177 4.55 12.07 18.63
CA ALA A 177 4.30 11.74 20.03
C ALA A 177 2.82 11.39 20.33
N SER A 178 1.87 11.98 19.60
CA SER A 178 0.43 11.72 19.79
C SER A 178 -0.03 10.34 19.32
N TRP A 179 0.75 9.62 18.51
CA TRP A 179 0.46 8.25 18.09
C TRP A 179 0.96 7.21 19.08
N ALA A 180 2.01 7.51 19.85
CA ALA A 180 2.55 6.61 20.87
C ALA A 180 1.70 6.56 22.16
N ALA A 181 0.75 7.49 22.31
CA ALA A 181 -0.09 7.63 23.50
C ALA A 181 -1.47 6.96 23.39
N ILE A 182 -1.69 6.06 22.40
CA ILE A 182 -2.97 5.38 22.15
C ILE A 182 -2.76 3.87 22.13
#